data_AF-A0A1E3BFR8-F1
#
_entry.id   AF-A0A1E3BFR8-F1
#
_cell.length_a   1.000
_cell.length_b   1.000
_cell.length_c   1.000
_cell.angle_alpha   90.00
_cell.angle_beta   90.00
_cell.angle_gamma   90.00
#
_symmetry.space_group_name_H-M   'P 1'
#
loop_
_entity.id
_entity.type
_entity.pdbx_description
1 polymer ?
#
loop_
_entity_poly.entity_id
_entity_poly.type
_entity_poly.pdbx_seq_one_letter_code
_entity_poly.pdbx_strand_id
1 'polypeptide(L)'
;MKDTANVARGYKAAIKNRNVSDEGRLHAEEELKRIQSNEAPSEEGVSDDEARHNKNVARGLKAATHNPNVTDAGKQQARSRLESMGQQPEQPAD
;
A
#
# COMPACT_ATOMS: atom_id res chain seq x y z
N MET A 1 -17.50 11.18 8.49
CA MET A 1 -17.09 11.67 7.16
C MET A 1 -16.71 10.45 6.33
N LYS A 2 -17.17 10.34 5.07
CA LYS A 2 -16.73 9.25 4.20
C LYS A 2 -15.28 9.53 3.80
N ASP A 3 -14.39 8.57 4.01
CA ASP A 3 -12.99 8.68 3.54
C ASP A 3 -12.99 8.69 2.01
N THR A 4 -12.87 9.89 1.42
CA THR A 4 -12.79 10.11 -0.03
C THR A 4 -11.69 9.24 -0.67
N ALA A 5 -10.57 9.04 0.04
CA ALA A 5 -9.51 8.13 -0.34
C ALA A 5 -9.96 6.66 -0.45
N ASN A 6 -10.83 6.18 0.44
CA ASN A 6 -11.35 4.81 0.38
C ASN A 6 -12.36 4.66 -0.76
N VAL A 7 -13.18 5.69 -1.01
CA VAL A 7 -14.11 5.72 -2.15
C VAL A 7 -13.34 5.70 -3.48
N ALA A 8 -12.29 6.53 -3.61
CA ALA A 8 -11.41 6.55 -4.78
C ALA A 8 -10.74 5.18 -5.05
N ARG A 9 -10.28 4.49 -3.99
CA ARG A 9 -9.75 3.12 -4.12
C ARG A 9 -10.81 2.13 -4.63
N GLY A 10 -12.04 2.24 -4.14
CA GLY A 10 -13.16 1.42 -4.59
C GLY A 10 -13.45 1.60 -6.08
N TYR A 11 -13.49 2.85 -6.56
CA TYR A 11 -13.66 3.13 -7.99
C TYR A 11 -12.49 2.62 -8.83
N LYS A 12 -11.23 2.80 -8.38
CA LYS A 12 -10.05 2.23 -9.04
C LYS A 12 -10.14 0.69 -9.17
N ALA A 13 -10.68 0.01 -8.15
CA ALA A 13 -10.89 -1.43 -8.19
C ALA A 13 -12.01 -1.82 -9.17
N ALA A 14 -13.11 -1.08 -9.20
CA ALA A 14 -14.22 -1.30 -10.14
C ALA A 14 -13.75 -1.20 -11.60
N ILE A 15 -12.90 -0.23 -11.93
CA ILE A 15 -12.34 -0.03 -13.28
C ILE A 15 -11.54 -1.26 -13.75
N LYS A 16 -10.80 -1.91 -12.86
CA LYS A 16 -9.97 -3.08 -13.18
C LYS A 16 -10.74 -4.41 -13.15
N ASN A 17 -11.95 -4.43 -12.62
CA ASN A 17 -12.71 -5.64 -12.45
C ASN A 17 -13.44 -6.03 -13.74
N ARG A 18 -13.04 -7.17 -14.34
CA ARG A 18 -13.66 -7.71 -15.58
C ARG A 18 -15.14 -8.08 -15.43
N ASN A 19 -15.61 -8.27 -14.20
CA ASN A 19 -17.01 -8.58 -13.90
C ASN A 19 -17.90 -7.33 -13.81
N VAL A 20 -17.32 -6.13 -13.87
CA VAL A 20 -18.06 -4.86 -13.90
C VAL A 20 -18.38 -4.51 -15.35
N SER A 21 -19.61 -4.08 -15.61
CA SER A 21 -20.05 -3.64 -16.93
C SER A 21 -19.25 -2.43 -17.42
N ASP A 22 -19.25 -2.21 -18.73
CA ASP A 22 -18.57 -1.08 -19.35
C ASP A 22 -19.12 0.26 -18.81
N GLU A 23 -20.45 0.36 -18.69
CA GLU A 23 -21.13 1.52 -18.05
C GLU A 23 -20.69 1.72 -16.60
N GLY A 24 -20.56 0.64 -15.82
CA GLY A 24 -20.12 0.72 -14.43
C GLY A 24 -18.66 1.17 -14.28
N ARG A 25 -17.80 0.78 -15.22
CA ARG A 25 -16.40 1.23 -15.27
C ARG A 25 -16.30 2.71 -15.67
N LEU A 26 -17.06 3.14 -16.68
CA LEU A 26 -17.12 4.56 -17.09
C LEU A 26 -17.58 5.46 -15.93
N HIS A 27 -18.65 5.08 -15.24
CA HIS A 27 -19.12 5.83 -14.07
C HIS A 27 -18.06 5.87 -12.95
N ALA A 28 -17.36 4.76 -12.71
CA ALA A 28 -16.27 4.73 -11.74
C ALA A 28 -15.10 5.65 -12.14
N GLU A 29 -14.77 5.77 -13.43
CA GLU A 29 -13.75 6.71 -13.92
C GLU A 29 -14.16 8.17 -13.71
N GLU A 30 -15.41 8.52 -14.03
CA GLU A 30 -15.93 9.88 -13.85
C GLU A 30 -15.91 10.31 -12.39
N GLU A 31 -16.40 9.45 -11.49
CA GLU A 31 -16.42 9.73 -10.05
C GLU A 31 -15.01 9.79 -9.46
N LEU A 32 -14.09 8.93 -9.91
CA LEU A 32 -12.68 8.99 -9.52
C LEU A 32 -12.07 10.34 -9.91
N LYS A 33 -12.34 10.81 -11.13
CA LYS A 33 -11.86 12.11 -11.62
C LYS A 33 -12.46 13.28 -10.83
N ARG A 34 -13.74 13.21 -10.46
CA ARG A 34 -14.39 14.22 -9.61
C ARG A 34 -13.75 14.30 -8.23
N ILE A 35 -13.49 13.15 -7.61
CA ILE A 35 -12.82 13.09 -6.29
C ILE A 35 -11.41 13.68 -6.39
N GLN A 36 -10.63 13.29 -7.40
CA GLN A 36 -9.28 13.81 -7.62
C GLN A 36 -9.24 15.31 -7.95
N SER A 37 -10.28 15.84 -8.60
CA SER A 37 -10.37 17.27 -8.92
C SER A 37 -10.82 18.13 -7.74
N ASN A 38 -11.54 17.52 -6.78
CA ASN A 38 -12.07 18.19 -5.59
C ASN A 38 -11.13 18.09 -4.38
N GLU A 39 -10.22 17.11 -4.37
CA GLU A 39 -9.04 17.13 -3.51
C GLU A 39 -8.00 18.07 -4.15
N ALA A 40 -7.58 19.12 -3.41
CA ALA A 40 -6.49 19.98 -3.86
C ALA A 40 -5.30 19.12 -4.30
N PRO A 41 -4.54 19.50 -5.35
CA PRO A 41 -3.41 18.72 -5.82
C PRO A 41 -2.43 18.57 -4.65
N SER A 42 -2.44 17.41 -4.01
CA SER A 42 -1.41 17.05 -3.05
C SER A 42 -0.16 16.78 -3.88
N GLU A 43 0.65 17.83 -4.00
CA GLU A 43 2.03 17.83 -4.44
C GLU A 43 2.83 16.80 -3.61
N GLU A 44 2.78 15.50 -3.96
CA GLU A 44 3.87 14.55 -3.74
C GLU A 44 3.74 13.39 -4.73
N GLY A 45 4.62 13.40 -5.73
CA GLY A 45 4.73 12.41 -6.81
C GLY A 45 5.30 11.05 -6.37
N VAL A 46 4.73 10.45 -5.33
CA VAL A 46 4.83 9.00 -5.09
C VAL A 46 3.40 8.50 -5.08
N SER A 47 3.03 7.66 -6.05
CA SER A 47 1.67 7.10 -6.05
C SER A 47 1.37 6.55 -4.65
N ASP A 48 0.29 7.02 -4.04
CA ASP A 48 -0.11 6.71 -2.66
C ASP A 48 -0.10 5.19 -2.38
N ASP A 49 -0.30 4.41 -3.44
CA ASP A 49 -0.21 2.96 -3.48
C ASP A 49 1.23 2.43 -3.28
N GLU A 50 2.25 3.05 -3.87
CA GLU A 50 3.67 2.67 -3.73
C GLU A 50 4.21 2.97 -2.32
N ALA A 51 3.92 4.15 -1.79
CA ALA A 51 4.31 4.50 -0.42
C ALA A 51 3.64 3.55 0.60
N ARG A 52 2.37 3.19 0.37
CA ARG A 52 1.65 2.22 1.19
C ARG A 52 2.19 0.79 1.00
N HIS A 53 2.55 0.41 -0.21
CA HIS A 53 3.19 -0.86 -0.52
C HIS A 53 4.49 -1.01 0.27
N ASN A 54 5.38 -0.02 0.19
CA ASN A 54 6.64 -0.02 0.92
C ASN A 54 6.44 -0.08 2.44
N LYS A 55 5.47 0.67 2.98
CA LYS A 55 5.09 0.59 4.41
C LYS A 55 4.57 -0.80 4.80
N ASN A 56 3.81 -1.48 3.94
CA ASN A 56 3.29 -2.82 4.21
C ASN A 56 4.38 -3.90 4.12
N VAL A 57 5.26 -3.80 3.11
CA VAL A 57 6.42 -4.68 2.95
C VAL A 57 7.30 -4.62 4.19
N ALA A 58 7.65 -3.42 4.65
CA ALA A 58 8.48 -3.27 5.83
C ALA A 58 7.81 -3.82 7.11
N ARG A 59 6.50 -3.62 7.29
CA ARG A 59 5.76 -4.25 8.41
C ARG A 59 5.84 -5.77 8.36
N GLY A 60 5.69 -6.37 7.18
CA GLY A 60 5.81 -7.82 6.98
C GLY A 60 7.20 -8.34 7.30
N LEU A 61 8.25 -7.64 6.83
CA LEU A 61 9.63 -7.99 7.13
C LEU A 61 9.92 -7.88 8.64
N LYS A 62 9.44 -6.83 9.31
CA LYS A 62 9.58 -6.66 10.77
C LYS A 62 8.87 -7.77 11.55
N ALA A 63 7.73 -8.26 11.07
CA ALA A 63 7.08 -9.43 11.66
C ALA A 63 7.92 -10.70 11.44
N ALA A 64 8.48 -10.88 10.25
CA ALA A 64 9.31 -12.03 9.92
C ALA A 64 10.56 -12.15 10.80
N THR A 65 11.16 -11.03 11.24
CA THR A 65 12.34 -11.06 12.13
C THR A 65 12.06 -11.61 13.53
N HIS A 66 10.80 -11.56 13.99
CA HIS A 66 10.37 -12.02 15.33
C HIS A 66 9.62 -13.35 15.29
N ASN A 67 9.25 -13.84 14.10
CA ASN A 67 8.43 -15.03 13.97
C ASN A 67 9.25 -16.30 14.28
N PRO A 68 8.87 -17.12 15.29
CA PRO A 68 9.58 -18.34 15.63
C PRO A 68 9.52 -19.40 14.51
N ASN A 69 8.52 -19.33 13.63
CA ASN A 69 8.37 -20.24 12.49
C ASN A 69 9.24 -19.85 11.29
N VAL A 70 9.97 -18.73 11.35
CA VAL A 70 10.90 -18.29 10.31
C VAL A 70 12.30 -18.75 10.69
N THR A 71 13.02 -19.31 9.71
CA THR A 71 14.41 -19.75 9.89
C THR A 71 15.34 -18.58 10.19
N ASP A 72 16.48 -18.83 10.83
CA ASP A 72 17.42 -17.77 11.18
C ASP A 72 17.98 -17.06 9.94
N ALA A 73 18.23 -17.79 8.85
CA ALA A 73 18.58 -17.21 7.55
C ALA A 73 17.47 -16.30 7.01
N GLY A 74 16.19 -16.69 7.14
CA GLY A 74 15.04 -15.88 6.74
C GLY A 74 14.91 -14.60 7.58
N LYS A 75 15.16 -14.68 8.89
CA LYS A 75 15.19 -13.51 9.78
C LYS A 75 16.33 -12.55 9.42
N GLN A 76 17.53 -13.07 9.13
CA GLN A 76 18.67 -12.26 8.68
C GLN A 76 18.37 -11.54 7.36
N GLN A 77 17.80 -12.25 6.39
CA GLN A 77 17.39 -11.65 5.11
C GLN A 77 16.32 -10.55 5.31
N ALA A 78 15.36 -10.77 6.20
CA ALA A 78 14.34 -9.77 6.52
C ALA A 78 14.95 -8.52 7.16
N ARG A 79 15.94 -8.66 8.05
CA ARG A 79 16.69 -7.52 8.64
C ARG A 79 17.46 -6.74 7.57
N SER A 80 18.24 -7.42 6.73
CA SER A 80 19.01 -6.77 5.66
C SER A 80 18.11 -6.01 4.67
N ARG A 81 16.94 -6.56 4.35
CA ARG A 81 15.96 -5.89 3.49
C ARG A 81 15.31 -4.68 4.17
N LEU A 82 15.08 -4.70 5.48
CA LEU A 82 14.61 -3.53 6.23
C LEU A 82 15.66 -2.41 6.24
N GLU A 83 16.93 -2.75 6.47
CA GLU A 83 18.04 -1.80 6.43
C GLU A 83 18.18 -1.13 5.06
N SER A 84 18.06 -1.92 3.99
CA SER A 84 18.06 -1.41 2.60
C SER A 84 16.91 -0.45 2.32
N MET A 85 15.80 -0.58 3.05
CA MET A 85 14.65 0.33 2.97
C MET A 85 14.77 1.53 3.93
N GLY A 86 15.92 1.70 4.59
CA GLY A 86 16.14 2.77 5.57
C GLY A 86 15.36 2.60 6.87
N GLN A 87 14.79 1.41 7.13
CA GLN A 87 14.13 1.10 8.39
C GLN A 87 15.12 0.48 9.37
N GLN A 88 15.12 0.99 10.60
CA GLN A 88 15.94 0.42 11.67
C GLN A 88 15.30 -0.90 12.13
N PRO A 89 15.97 -2.06 11.95
CA PRO A 89 15.52 -3.28 12.59
C PRO A 89 15.72 -3.12 14.09
N GLU A 90 14.64 -3.14 14.88
CA GLU A 90 14.72 -3.29 16.33
C GLU A 90 15.54 -4.57 16.59
N GLN A 91 16.71 -4.42 17.22
CA GLN A 91 17.49 -5.57 17.62
C GLN A 91 16.69 -6.31 18.69
N PRO A 92 16.57 -7.66 18.61
CA PRO A 92 15.96 -8.40 19.69
C PRO A 92 16.76 -8.09 20.96
N ALA A 93 16.08 -7.59 22.00
CA ALA A 93 16.67 -7.54 23.32
C ALA A 93 17.03 -8.98 23.72
N ASP A 94 18.30 -9.19 24.08
CA ASP A 94 18.83 -10.45 24.64
C ASP A 94 17.95 -10.97 25.79
#